data_AF-A0AAV8YQX3-F1
#
_entry.id   AF-A0AAV8YQX3-F1
#
_cell.length_a   1.000
_cell.length_b   1.000
_cell.length_c   1.000
_cell.angle_alpha   90.00
_cell.angle_beta   90.00
_cell.angle_gamma   90.00
#
_symmetry.space_group_name_H-M   'P 1'
#
loop_
_entity.id
_entity.type
_entity.pdbx_description
1 polymer ?
#
loop_
_entity_poly.entity_id
_entity_poly.type
_entity_poly.pdbx_seq_one_letter_code
_entity_poly.pdbx_strand_id
1 'polypeptide(L)' 'MEYTFIEYADMHLMYGLASCNALEAKRLYHERFPNRTLPNQKTFQRVDQRLRENGKFGKKVLTLV' A
#
# COMPACT_ATOMS: atom_id res chain seq x y z
N MET A 1 7.16 -8.35 5.32
CA MET A 1 6.86 -7.17 6.15
C MET A 1 5.37 -7.04 6.27
N GLU A 2 4.89 -6.96 7.51
CA GLU A 2 3.55 -6.48 7.80
C GLU A 2 3.65 -4.99 8.12
N TYR A 3 2.75 -4.21 7.53
CA TYR A 3 2.63 -2.77 7.78
C TYR A 3 1.41 -2.53 8.67
N THR A 4 1.42 -1.43 9.40
CA THR A 4 0.24 -1.01 10.16
C THR A 4 -0.89 -0.58 9.22
N PHE A 5 -2.12 -0.53 9.73
CA PHE A 5 -3.27 -0.05 8.96
C PHE A 5 -3.07 1.40 8.47
N ILE A 6 -2.44 2.25 9.30
CA ILE A 6 -2.09 3.63 8.95
C ILE A 6 -1.12 3.65 7.76
N GLU A 7 -0.06 2.85 7.81
CA GLU A 7 0.89 2.76 6.70
C GLU A 7 0.23 2.24 5.42
N TYR A 8 -0.68 1.27 5.51
CA TYR A 8 -1.42 0.83 4.33
C TYR A 8 -2.33 1.91 3.74
N ALA A 9 -3.02 2.68 4.58
CA ALA A 9 -3.84 3.80 4.15
C ALA A 9 -2.99 4.90 3.48
N ASP A 10 -1.85 5.23 4.09
CA ASP A 10 -0.91 6.21 3.54
C ASP A 10 -0.31 5.73 2.21
N MET A 11 0.00 4.43 2.08
CA MET A 11 0.42 3.85 0.80
C MET A 11 -0.66 3.98 -0.27
N HIS A 12 -1.92 3.67 0.06
CA HIS A 12 -3.03 3.80 -0.88
C HIS A 12 -3.22 5.26 -1.32
N LEU A 13 -3.14 6.20 -0.38
CA LEU A 13 -3.23 7.63 -0.66
C LEU A 13 -2.10 8.09 -1.58
N MET A 14 -0.84 7.72 -1.31
CA MET A 14 0.29 8.10 -2.17
C MET A 14 0.18 7.46 -3.56
N TYR A 15 -0.34 6.24 -3.65
CA TYR A 15 -0.57 5.57 -4.92
C TYR A 15 -1.64 6.28 -5.77
N GLY A 16 -2.74 6.72 -5.15
CA GLY A 16 -3.74 7.54 -5.81
C GLY A 16 -3.20 8.89 -6.25
N LEU A 17 -2.41 9.56 -5.39
CA LEU A 17 -1.79 10.85 -5.68
C LEU A 17 -0.81 10.79 -6.86
N ALA A 18 -0.09 9.66 -6.99
CA ALA A 18 0.82 9.37 -8.08
C ALA A 18 0.12 8.93 -9.39
N SER A 19 -1.19 9.12 -9.51
CA SER A 19 -1.98 8.63 -10.65
C SER A 19 -1.76 7.13 -10.92
N CYS A 20 -1.71 6.32 -9.86
CA CYS A 20 -1.43 4.89 -9.90
C CYS A 20 -0.03 4.51 -10.45
N ASN A 21 0.94 5.43 -10.47
CA ASN A 21 2.33 5.11 -10.77
C ASN A 21 3.05 4.64 -9.49
N ALA A 22 3.42 3.36 -9.46
CA ALA A 22 4.02 2.74 -8.28
C ALA A 22 5.44 3.25 -7.93
N LEU A 23 6.22 3.66 -8.93
CA LEU A 23 7.55 4.23 -8.70
C LEU A 23 7.43 5.62 -8.07
N GLU A 24 6.54 6.44 -8.62
CA GLU A 24 6.30 7.78 -8.12
C GLU A 24 5.63 7.76 -6.73
N ALA A 25 4.68 6.86 -6.50
CA ALA A 25 4.08 6.63 -5.19
C ALA A 25 5.12 6.28 -4.13
N LYS A 26 6.11 5.45 -4.48
CA LYS A 26 7.22 5.10 -3.60
C LYS A 26 8.08 6.32 -3.26
N ARG A 27 8.38 7.17 -4.24
CA ARG A 27 9.12 8.42 -4.02
C ARG A 27 8.37 9.36 -3.09
N LEU A 28 7.09 9.61 -3.36
CA LEU A 28 6.21 10.45 -2.54
C LEU A 28 6.08 9.91 -1.10
N TYR A 29 5.94 8.59 -0.94
CA TYR A 29 5.86 7.96 0.37
C TYR A 29 7.15 8.16 1.17
N HIS A 30 8.31 7.99 0.54
CA HIS A 30 9.61 8.21 1.20
C HIS A 30 9.80 9.68 1.62
N GLU A 31 9.44 10.62 0.74
CA GLU A 31 9.55 12.06 1.02
C GLU A 31 8.63 12.49 2.16
N ARG A 32 7.42 11.94 2.21
CA ARG A 32 6.43 12.30 3.23
C ARG A 32 6.67 11.62 4.57
N PHE A 33 7.26 10.42 4.57
CA PHE A 33 7.48 9.61 5.76
C PHE A 33 8.93 9.09 5.83
N PRO A 34 9.93 9.98 5.97
CA PRO A 34 11.35 9.59 5.89
C PRO A 34 11.79 8.62 7.01
N ASN A 35 11.09 8.61 8.14
CA ASN A 35 11.39 7.73 9.27
C ASN A 35 10.73 6.34 9.19
N ARG A 36 9.95 6.05 8.13
CA ARG A 36 9.26 4.76 7.98
C ARG A 36 10.03 3.85 7.03
N THR A 37 9.78 2.54 7.18
CA THR A 37 10.35 1.55 6.25
C THR A 37 9.80 1.78 4.85
N LEU A 38 10.70 1.99 3.88
CA LEU A 38 10.33 2.22 2.50
C LEU A 38 9.74 0.94 1.86
N PRO A 39 8.46 0.93 1.46
CA PRO A 39 7.86 -0.23 0.83
C PRO A 39 8.39 -0.47 -0.58
N ASN A 40 8.28 -1.71 -1.06
CA ASN A 40 8.50 -2.01 -2.46
C ASN A 40 7.37 -1.37 -3.31
N GLN A 41 7.68 -0.92 -4.53
CA GLN A 41 6.67 -0.39 -5.47
C GLN A 41 5.49 -1.34 -5.69
N LYS A 42 5.73 -2.66 -5.71
CA LYS A 42 4.66 -3.67 -5.85
C LYS A 42 3.71 -3.70 -4.65
N THR A 43 4.12 -3.20 -3.48
CA THR A 43 3.27 -3.14 -2.29
C THR A 43 2.13 -2.15 -2.50
N PHE A 44 2.39 -0.99 -3.09
CA PHE A 44 1.38 0.03 -3.39
C PHE A 44 0.29 -0.52 -4.33
N GLN A 45 0.70 -1.21 -5.39
CA GLN A 45 -0.23 -1.87 -6.33
C GLN A 45 -1.09 -2.93 -5.62
N ARG A 46 -0.47 -3.77 -4.78
CA ARG A 46 -1.19 -4.82 -4.06
C ARG A 46 -2.17 -4.27 -3.03
N VAL A 47 -1.86 -3.13 -2.42
CA VAL A 47 -2.75 -2.44 -1.49
C VAL A 47 -4.03 -2.03 -2.21
N ASP A 48 -3.92 -1.32 -3.34
CA ASP A 48 -5.07 -0.93 -4.15
C ASP A 48 -5.84 -2.15 -4.68
N GLN A 49 -5.14 -3.16 -5.21
CA GLN A 49 -5.75 -4.40 -5.68
C GLN A 49 -6.58 -5.08 -4.58
N ARG A 50 -6.02 -5.26 -3.37
CA ARG A 50 -6.74 -5.94 -2.29
C ARG A 50 -7.95 -5.14 -1.79
N LEU A 51 -7.87 -3.81 -1.79
CA LEU A 51 -9.02 -2.97 -1.48
C LEU A 51 -10.14 -3.17 -2.50
N ARG A 52 -9.82 -3.17 -3.79
CA ARG A 52 -10.81 -3.36 -4.87
C ARG A 52 -11.42 -4.76 -4.88
N GLU A 53 -10.60 -5.79 -4.64
CA GLU A 53 -11.03 -7.20 -4.72
C GLU A 53 -11.68 -7.70 -3.43
N ASN A 54 -11.21 -7.24 -2.27
CA ASN A 54 -11.56 -7.84 -0.98
C ASN A 54 -12.05 -6.82 0.07
N GLY A 55 -12.03 -5.51 -0.23
CA GLY A 55 -12.44 -4.46 0.71
C GLY A 55 -11.52 -4.30 1.92
N LYS A 56 -10.30 -4.86 1.91
CA LYS A 56 -9.37 -4.83 3.05
C LYS A 56 -7.90 -4.79 2.62
N PHE A 57 -7.04 -4.20 3.44
CA PHE A 57 -5.59 -4.12 3.19
C PHE A 57 -4.84 -5.45 3.41
N GLY A 58 -5.33 -6.24 4.36
CA GLY A 58 -4.73 -7.52 4.74
C GLY A 58 -4.77 -8.55 3.62
N LYS A 59 -3.85 -9.51 3.66
CA LYS A 59 -3.93 -10.69 2.78
C LYS A 59 -5.26 -11.42 3.03
N LYS A 60 -5.76 -12.11 2.01
CA LYS A 60 -6.88 -13.03 2.16
C LYS A 60 -6.49 -14.06 3.22
N VAL A 61 -7.18 -14.06 4.35
CA VAL A 61 -7.16 -15.21 5.25
C VAL A 61 -8.01 -16.25 4.52
N LEU A 62 -7.39 -17.34 4.08
CA LEU A 62 -8.13 -18.48 3.56
C LEU A 62 -8.90 -19.08 4.73
N THR A 63 -10.16 -18.73 4.87
CA THR A 63 -11.07 -19.49 5.73
C THR A 63 -11.35 -20.80 4.99
N LEU A 64 -10.64 -21.85 5.40
CA LEU A 64 -11.04 -23.22 5.07
C LEU A 64 -12.33 -23.49 5.87
N VAL A 65 -13.46 -23.56 5.17
CA VAL A 65 -14.67 -24.23 5.63
C VAL A 65 -14.86 -25.49 4.81
#